data_AF-A0A7S3S9T5-F1
#
_entry.id   AF-A0A7S3S9T5-F1
#
_cell.length_a   1.000
_cell.length_b   1.000
_cell.length_c   1.000
_cell.angle_alpha   90.00
_cell.angle_beta   90.00
_cell.angle_gamma   90.00
#
_symmetry.space_group_name_H-M   'P 1'
#
loop_
_entity.id
_entity.type
_entity.pdbx_description
1 polymer ?
#
loop_
_entity_poly.entity_id
_entity_poly.type
_entity_poly.pdbx_seq_one_letter_code
_entity_poly.pdbx_strand_id
1 'polypeptide(L)'
;MIALTAIAAAASFGRPRLLPHAARACVARHRAAAMEEAAADWSFLDAAYLITCPDDDGSNPRLDRVLPLLRQVGLGDLVEVRSFERDDADRIRGCYSSHISVLQEAQRRVEGKRECNILVLEDNIDVSPRLSSDTLAAVREYVTDPAAGPRDMVHLAYIMYVPGLRVERTSGARERIVRLLCTPDSVLGTTAYLVTRSGLDALLAEHARHGYSHGDAIPNVMARLFPESRYAASPMPFHRAAGIKSLVNAQLDNLRAILFLPTFYTAWERLLVGSGLSTSVLFPALVGSFAVTAVASTGSLVSALLAEARGEDVNLLLPAASALIAIPSLIVIFYGARAPTPPEPRTPAHLRVETPCTHTSTPPSKRQHADALARATWTPPRPLSRQDSRSRQSRRPPPRRASRSRRGDHEEAAGGGCESLLVSRNSACGGCQRPS
;
A
#
# COMPACT_ATOMS: atom_id res chain seq x y z
N MET A 1 -13.92 46.90 -2.62
CA MET A 1 -12.70 46.56 -3.40
C MET A 1 -11.67 45.76 -2.59
N ILE A 2 -11.33 46.12 -1.34
CA ILE A 2 -10.26 45.48 -0.52
C ILE A 2 -10.27 43.93 -0.54
N ALA A 3 -11.45 43.29 -0.54
CA ALA A 3 -11.58 41.83 -0.61
C ALA A 3 -10.98 41.17 -1.87
N LEU A 4 -10.98 41.86 -3.03
CA LEU A 4 -10.34 41.34 -4.25
C LEU A 4 -8.81 41.39 -4.15
N THR A 5 -8.25 42.41 -3.49
CA THR A 5 -6.80 42.53 -3.28
C THR A 5 -6.26 41.40 -2.39
N ALA A 6 -7.03 40.97 -1.38
CA ALA A 6 -6.66 39.83 -0.54
C ALA A 6 -6.65 38.49 -1.30
N ILE A 7 -7.60 38.28 -2.22
CA ILE A 7 -7.64 37.08 -3.06
C ILE A 7 -6.49 37.09 -4.09
N ALA A 8 -6.18 38.25 -4.67
CA ALA A 8 -5.00 38.41 -5.53
C ALA A 8 -3.69 38.16 -4.76
N ALA A 9 -3.58 38.64 -3.51
CA ALA A 9 -2.45 38.37 -2.64
C ALA A 9 -2.30 36.86 -2.35
N ALA A 10 -3.39 36.17 -1.98
CA ALA A 10 -3.40 34.72 -1.75
C ALA A 10 -3.02 33.92 -3.03
N ALA A 11 -3.50 34.33 -4.20
CA ALA A 11 -3.10 33.75 -5.49
C ALA A 11 -1.63 34.03 -5.86
N SER A 12 -1.05 35.13 -5.34
CA SER A 12 0.38 35.45 -5.50
C SER A 12 1.30 34.76 -4.49
N PHE A 13 0.74 34.09 -3.47
CA PHE A 13 1.49 33.41 -2.40
C PHE A 13 2.12 32.07 -2.83
N GLY A 14 2.95 32.15 -3.88
CA GLY A 14 3.94 31.15 -4.21
C GLY A 14 3.43 29.95 -5.01
N ARG A 15 3.94 29.83 -6.25
CA ARG A 15 4.46 28.52 -6.69
C ARG A 15 5.35 27.99 -5.55
N PRO A 16 5.21 26.71 -5.12
CA PRO A 16 5.95 26.20 -3.97
C PRO A 16 7.45 26.44 -4.18
N ARG A 17 8.04 27.33 -3.37
CA ARG A 17 9.44 27.73 -3.54
C ARG A 17 10.30 26.47 -3.42
N LEU A 18 10.95 26.12 -4.53
CA LEU A 18 11.81 24.96 -4.63
C LEU A 18 12.81 25.02 -3.47
N LEU A 19 12.76 24.04 -2.55
CA LEU A 19 13.65 23.98 -1.38
C LEU A 19 15.10 24.32 -1.80
N PRO A 20 15.83 25.18 -1.05
CA PRO A 20 17.20 25.56 -1.41
C PRO A 20 18.05 24.35 -1.75
N HIS A 21 18.94 24.47 -2.74
CA HIS A 21 19.61 23.32 -3.33
C HIS A 21 20.42 22.50 -2.30
N ALA A 22 20.96 23.17 -1.27
CA ALA A 22 21.60 22.56 -0.11
C ALA A 22 20.63 21.79 0.81
N ALA A 23 19.42 22.33 1.07
CA ALA A 23 18.39 21.64 1.84
C ALA A 23 17.88 20.39 1.10
N ARG A 24 17.72 20.48 -0.23
CA ARG A 24 17.44 19.30 -1.09
C ARG A 24 18.55 18.27 -0.99
N ALA A 25 19.82 18.68 -1.10
CA ALA A 25 20.97 17.79 -0.99
C ALA A 25 21.18 17.24 0.44
N CYS A 26 20.63 17.87 1.48
CA CYS A 26 20.63 17.36 2.85
C CYS A 26 19.55 16.27 3.03
N VAL A 27 18.30 16.59 2.67
CA VAL A 27 17.18 15.62 2.73
C VAL A 27 17.45 14.41 1.81
N ALA A 28 18.02 14.62 0.63
CA ALA A 28 18.41 13.53 -0.26
C ALA A 28 19.52 12.65 0.32
N ARG A 29 20.52 13.21 1.03
CA ARG A 29 21.58 12.42 1.68
C ARG A 29 21.07 11.65 2.89
N HIS A 30 20.21 12.22 3.72
CA HIS A 30 19.56 11.46 4.80
C HIS A 30 18.63 10.36 4.26
N ARG A 31 17.87 10.63 3.19
CA ARG A 31 17.05 9.60 2.53
C ARG A 31 17.92 8.50 1.90
N ALA A 32 19.06 8.85 1.30
CA ALA A 32 20.00 7.88 0.74
C ALA A 32 20.62 6.99 1.83
N ALA A 33 21.19 7.57 2.89
CA ALA A 33 21.80 6.80 3.98
C ALA A 33 20.81 5.84 4.66
N ALA A 34 19.59 6.31 4.96
CA ALA A 34 18.54 5.47 5.56
C ALA A 34 17.98 4.40 4.59
N MET A 35 18.26 4.49 3.29
CA MET A 35 17.88 3.49 2.28
C MET A 35 19.05 2.54 1.95
N GLU A 36 20.29 2.99 2.05
CA GLU A 36 21.51 2.18 1.94
C GLU A 36 21.67 1.23 3.15
N GLU A 37 21.30 1.69 4.35
CA GLU A 37 21.13 0.87 5.55
C GLU A 37 19.90 -0.07 5.47
N ALA A 38 18.96 0.19 4.55
CA ALA A 38 17.77 -0.61 4.30
C ALA A 38 17.91 -1.54 3.07
N ALA A 39 19.09 -2.12 2.88
CA ALA A 39 19.33 -3.26 1.98
C ALA A 39 18.54 -4.49 2.47
N ALA A 40 17.24 -4.52 2.15
CA ALA A 40 16.27 -5.33 2.86
C ALA A 40 16.25 -6.81 2.42
N ASP A 41 16.15 -7.70 3.42
CA ASP A 41 16.04 -9.13 3.20
C ASP A 41 14.60 -9.53 2.82
N TRP A 42 14.34 -9.59 1.52
CA TRP A 42 13.09 -10.07 0.92
C TRP A 42 13.07 -11.58 0.64
N SER A 43 14.01 -12.37 1.19
CA SER A 43 14.07 -13.84 0.96
C SER A 43 12.85 -14.64 1.43
N PHE A 44 11.94 -14.00 2.16
CA PHE A 44 10.67 -14.58 2.60
C PHE A 44 9.56 -14.53 1.53
N LEU A 45 9.81 -13.91 0.36
CA LEU A 45 8.87 -13.85 -0.76
C LEU A 45 9.04 -15.06 -1.69
N ASP A 46 7.92 -15.66 -2.10
CA ASP A 46 7.89 -16.72 -3.12
C ASP A 46 7.75 -16.17 -4.54
N ALA A 47 7.17 -14.97 -4.68
CA ALA A 47 7.10 -14.18 -5.90
C ALA A 47 6.83 -12.71 -5.56
N ALA A 48 7.28 -11.80 -6.41
CA ALA A 48 6.91 -10.39 -6.36
C ALA A 48 6.49 -9.89 -7.75
N TYR A 49 5.40 -9.13 -7.81
CA TYR A 49 4.79 -8.65 -9.05
C TYR A 49 4.57 -7.14 -9.03
N LEU A 50 4.88 -6.47 -10.14
CA LEU A 50 4.58 -5.06 -10.37
C LEU A 50 3.58 -4.92 -11.50
N ILE A 51 2.36 -4.53 -11.15
CA ILE A 51 1.29 -4.19 -12.09
C ILE A 51 1.55 -2.78 -12.62
N THR A 52 1.50 -2.64 -13.95
CA THR A 52 1.59 -1.35 -14.62
C THR A 52 0.69 -1.28 -15.84
N CYS A 53 0.26 -0.08 -16.19
CA CYS A 53 -0.46 0.21 -17.42
C CYS A 53 0.35 1.25 -18.22
N PRO A 54 0.94 0.89 -19.37
CA PRO A 54 1.49 1.86 -20.32
C PRO A 54 0.41 2.87 -20.77
N ASP A 55 0.86 4.02 -21.25
CA ASP A 55 0.00 4.98 -21.95
C ASP A 55 -0.12 4.61 -23.45
N ASP A 56 -1.06 5.24 -24.15
CA ASP A 56 -1.52 4.81 -25.49
C ASP A 56 -0.44 4.92 -26.60
N ASP A 57 0.65 5.65 -26.33
CA ASP A 57 1.84 5.76 -27.20
C ASP A 57 2.90 4.68 -26.92
N GLY A 58 2.63 3.76 -25.98
CA GLY A 58 3.54 2.72 -25.52
C GLY A 58 4.57 3.19 -24.48
N SER A 59 4.57 4.46 -24.10
CA SER A 59 5.44 4.96 -23.02
C SER A 59 4.96 4.50 -21.65
N ASN A 60 5.87 4.46 -20.67
CA ASN A 60 5.51 4.10 -19.29
C ASN A 60 6.32 4.91 -18.25
N PRO A 61 6.06 6.23 -18.15
CA PRO A 61 6.77 7.11 -17.21
C PRO A 61 6.53 6.77 -15.73
N ARG A 62 5.56 5.89 -15.44
CA ARG A 62 5.33 5.35 -14.10
C ARG A 62 6.33 4.26 -13.76
N LEU A 63 6.50 3.29 -14.67
CA LEU A 63 7.46 2.20 -14.58
C LEU A 63 8.91 2.71 -14.55
N ASP A 64 9.26 3.62 -15.47
CA ASP A 64 10.61 4.20 -15.56
C ASP A 64 11.04 4.90 -14.26
N ARG A 65 10.08 5.52 -13.59
CA ARG A 65 10.23 6.19 -12.29
C ARG A 65 10.30 5.20 -11.12
N VAL A 66 9.59 4.08 -11.18
CA VAL A 66 9.44 3.16 -10.04
C VAL A 66 10.54 2.10 -9.95
N LEU A 67 11.07 1.61 -11.08
CA LEU A 67 12.14 0.61 -11.09
C LEU A 67 13.42 1.06 -10.35
N PRO A 68 13.89 2.33 -10.47
CA PRO A 68 14.98 2.84 -9.65
C PRO A 68 14.69 2.81 -8.15
N LEU A 69 13.45 3.13 -7.73
CA LEU A 69 13.05 3.11 -6.33
C LEU A 69 12.99 1.67 -5.76
N LEU A 70 12.54 0.71 -6.56
CA LEU A 70 12.53 -0.71 -6.18
C LEU A 70 13.95 -1.29 -6.06
N ARG A 71 14.88 -0.89 -6.94
CA ARG A 71 16.31 -1.23 -6.80
C ARG A 71 16.91 -0.70 -5.50
N GLN A 72 16.58 0.54 -5.12
CA GLN A 72 17.07 1.17 -3.89
C GLN A 72 16.61 0.49 -2.59
N VAL A 73 15.57 -0.36 -2.64
CA VAL A 73 15.07 -1.12 -1.47
C VAL A 73 15.27 -2.64 -1.61
N GLY A 74 16.13 -3.09 -2.53
CA GLY A 74 16.44 -4.51 -2.72
C GLY A 74 15.39 -5.34 -3.49
N LEU A 75 14.32 -4.73 -4.00
CA LEU A 75 13.27 -5.40 -4.78
C LEU A 75 13.56 -5.46 -6.30
N GLY A 76 14.53 -4.69 -6.79
CA GLY A 76 14.72 -4.39 -8.21
C GLY A 76 14.80 -5.60 -9.15
N ASP A 77 15.46 -6.67 -8.72
CA ASP A 77 15.66 -7.90 -9.52
C ASP A 77 14.76 -9.07 -9.07
N LEU A 78 13.94 -8.85 -8.01
CA LEU A 78 12.97 -9.82 -7.49
C LEU A 78 11.55 -9.59 -8.07
N VAL A 79 11.28 -8.38 -8.54
CA VAL A 79 9.96 -7.93 -8.98
C VAL A 79 9.76 -8.17 -10.47
N GLU A 80 8.76 -8.99 -10.80
CA GLU A 80 8.36 -9.24 -12.17
C GLU A 80 7.28 -8.25 -12.64
N VAL A 81 7.65 -7.44 -13.64
CA VAL A 81 6.74 -6.48 -14.27
C VAL A 81 5.66 -7.21 -15.07
N ARG A 82 4.41 -6.78 -14.92
CA ARG A 82 3.26 -7.22 -15.71
C ARG A 82 2.50 -6.00 -16.22
N SER A 83 2.59 -5.79 -17.52
CA SER A 83 1.90 -4.71 -18.24
C SER A 83 0.49 -5.14 -18.63
N PHE A 84 -0.49 -4.27 -18.40
CA PHE A 84 -1.89 -4.48 -18.77
C PHE A 84 -2.40 -3.29 -19.58
N GLU A 85 -3.33 -3.54 -20.51
CA GLU A 85 -4.05 -2.47 -21.22
C GLU A 85 -4.92 -1.66 -20.25
N ARG A 86 -5.17 -0.39 -20.59
CA ARG A 86 -6.02 0.49 -19.79
C ARG A 86 -7.49 0.25 -20.12
N ASP A 87 -8.22 -0.34 -19.17
CA ASP A 87 -9.68 -0.40 -19.23
C ASP A 87 -10.28 0.98 -18.88
N ASP A 88 -10.24 1.91 -19.83
CA ASP A 88 -10.75 3.26 -19.64
C ASP A 88 -12.29 3.33 -19.64
N ALA A 89 -12.97 2.26 -20.06
CA ALA A 89 -14.43 2.12 -19.98
C ALA A 89 -14.89 1.69 -18.57
N ASP A 90 -14.20 0.73 -17.94
CA ASP A 90 -14.37 0.39 -16.53
C ASP A 90 -13.01 0.26 -15.82
N ARG A 91 -12.57 1.39 -15.27
CA ARG A 91 -11.30 1.51 -14.55
C ARG A 91 -11.27 0.70 -13.24
N ILE A 92 -12.43 0.27 -12.72
CA ILE A 92 -12.52 -0.64 -11.57
C ILE A 92 -12.29 -2.08 -12.05
N ARG A 93 -12.94 -2.50 -13.15
CA ARG A 93 -12.71 -3.80 -13.80
C ARG A 93 -11.26 -3.99 -14.23
N GLY A 94 -10.63 -2.98 -14.82
CA GLY A 94 -9.20 -3.05 -15.21
C GLY A 94 -8.27 -3.28 -14.02
N CYS A 95 -8.51 -2.58 -12.91
CA CYS A 95 -7.79 -2.80 -11.66
C CYS A 95 -8.06 -4.19 -11.07
N TYR A 96 -9.32 -4.62 -11.00
CA TYR A 96 -9.68 -5.96 -10.54
C TYR A 96 -8.99 -7.06 -11.39
N SER A 97 -9.03 -6.92 -12.71
CA SER A 97 -8.56 -7.94 -13.66
C SER A 97 -7.03 -8.08 -13.67
N SER A 98 -6.30 -6.97 -13.54
CA SER A 98 -4.82 -7.03 -13.43
C SER A 98 -4.37 -7.68 -12.12
N HIS A 99 -5.01 -7.35 -11.00
CA HIS A 99 -4.74 -7.99 -9.70
C HIS A 99 -5.08 -9.49 -9.71
N ILE A 100 -6.24 -9.89 -10.22
CA ILE A 100 -6.58 -11.32 -10.35
C ILE A 100 -5.59 -12.04 -11.28
N SER A 101 -5.18 -11.43 -12.39
CA SER A 101 -4.24 -12.05 -13.34
C SER A 101 -2.88 -12.38 -12.70
N VAL A 102 -2.30 -11.47 -11.92
CA VAL A 102 -1.02 -11.76 -11.24
C VAL A 102 -1.20 -12.75 -10.08
N LEU A 103 -2.35 -12.76 -9.41
CA LEU A 103 -2.65 -13.75 -8.36
C LEU A 103 -2.81 -15.16 -8.94
N GLN A 104 -3.51 -15.31 -10.08
CA GLN A 104 -3.59 -16.59 -10.79
C GLN A 104 -2.22 -17.07 -11.27
N GLU A 105 -1.32 -16.16 -11.68
CA GLU A 105 0.05 -16.52 -12.04
C GLU A 105 0.88 -16.94 -10.82
N ALA A 106 0.75 -16.21 -9.72
CA ALA A 106 1.39 -16.54 -8.45
C ALA A 106 0.97 -17.94 -7.98
N GLN A 107 -0.32 -18.28 -8.00
CA GLN A 107 -0.83 -19.59 -7.57
C GLN A 107 -0.21 -20.74 -8.37
N ARG A 108 -0.01 -20.57 -9.69
CA ARG A 108 0.71 -21.55 -10.53
C ARG A 108 2.19 -21.66 -10.17
N ARG A 109 2.86 -20.54 -9.89
CA ARG A 109 4.27 -20.55 -9.47
C ARG A 109 4.48 -21.20 -8.10
N VAL A 110 3.51 -21.08 -7.19
CA VAL A 110 3.56 -21.68 -5.84
C VAL A 110 2.72 -22.97 -5.73
N GLU A 111 2.48 -23.66 -6.84
CA GLU A 111 1.81 -24.97 -6.83
C GLU A 111 2.60 -25.97 -5.96
N GLY A 112 1.89 -26.77 -5.15
CA GLY A 112 2.49 -27.69 -4.18
C GLY A 112 3.13 -27.06 -2.94
N LYS A 113 3.38 -25.74 -2.89
CA LYS A 113 3.88 -25.08 -1.67
C LYS A 113 2.77 -24.92 -0.65
N ARG A 114 2.92 -25.54 0.53
CA ARG A 114 1.95 -25.43 1.64
C ARG A 114 1.75 -23.97 2.06
N GLU A 115 2.81 -23.30 2.49
CA GLU A 115 2.79 -21.87 2.81
C GLU A 115 3.40 -21.07 1.65
N CYS A 116 3.01 -19.80 1.49
CA CYS A 116 3.67 -18.87 0.57
C CYS A 116 3.40 -17.41 0.94
N ASN A 117 4.27 -16.50 0.49
CA ASN A 117 4.10 -15.04 0.55
C ASN A 117 4.28 -14.42 -0.84
N ILE A 118 3.24 -13.78 -1.36
CA ILE A 118 3.26 -13.12 -2.67
C ILE A 118 3.20 -11.60 -2.47
N LEU A 119 4.17 -10.86 -3.00
CA LEU A 119 4.14 -9.40 -3.04
C LEU A 119 3.49 -8.90 -4.33
N VAL A 120 2.54 -7.97 -4.20
CA VAL A 120 1.92 -7.26 -5.33
C VAL A 120 2.08 -5.75 -5.12
N LEU A 121 2.50 -5.07 -6.19
CA LEU A 121 2.82 -3.64 -6.24
C LEU A 121 2.10 -2.98 -7.44
N GLU A 122 1.73 -1.71 -7.30
CA GLU A 122 1.32 -0.85 -8.42
C GLU A 122 2.45 0.12 -8.81
N ASP A 123 2.54 0.48 -10.10
CA ASP A 123 3.50 1.47 -10.65
C ASP A 123 3.45 2.90 -10.05
N ASN A 124 2.47 3.17 -9.19
CA ASN A 124 2.22 4.46 -8.57
C ASN A 124 2.71 4.58 -7.13
N ILE A 125 3.53 3.63 -6.63
CA ILE A 125 4.24 3.76 -5.34
C ILE A 125 5.31 4.87 -5.33
N ASP A 126 5.70 5.27 -4.12
CA ASP A 126 6.96 5.94 -3.74
C ASP A 126 7.41 5.37 -2.37
N VAL A 127 8.70 5.50 -2.05
CA VAL A 127 9.34 4.86 -0.88
C VAL A 127 9.26 5.77 0.33
N SER A 128 8.71 5.27 1.43
CA SER A 128 8.55 6.02 2.67
C SER A 128 9.90 6.46 3.26
N PRO A 129 10.10 7.73 3.66
CA PRO A 129 11.32 8.18 4.33
C PRO A 129 11.36 7.72 5.81
N ARG A 130 10.49 6.77 6.18
CA ARG A 130 10.47 6.03 7.45
C ARG A 130 10.56 4.51 7.24
N LEU A 131 10.90 4.08 6.03
CA LEU A 131 11.35 2.71 5.79
C LEU A 131 12.59 2.46 6.67
N SER A 132 12.61 1.34 7.38
CA SER A 132 13.76 0.86 8.12
C SER A 132 13.82 -0.66 8.04
N SER A 133 15.03 -1.21 8.20
CA SER A 133 15.30 -2.65 8.31
C SER A 133 14.35 -3.33 9.30
N ASP A 134 14.22 -2.80 10.52
CA ASP A 134 13.30 -3.30 11.57
C ASP A 134 11.85 -3.52 11.08
N THR A 135 11.33 -2.63 10.23
CA THR A 135 9.94 -2.70 9.76
C THR A 135 9.76 -3.87 8.81
N LEU A 136 10.74 -4.13 7.93
CA LEU A 136 10.70 -5.27 7.03
C LEU A 136 11.08 -6.58 7.73
N ALA A 137 11.94 -6.53 8.76
CA ALA A 137 12.20 -7.65 9.67
C ALA A 137 10.92 -8.05 10.42
N ALA A 138 10.17 -7.09 10.97
CA ALA A 138 8.89 -7.36 11.63
C ALA A 138 7.81 -7.89 10.65
N VAL A 139 7.79 -7.41 9.39
CA VAL A 139 6.92 -7.98 8.35
C VAL A 139 7.31 -9.44 8.04
N ARG A 140 8.61 -9.73 7.86
CA ARG A 140 9.13 -11.08 7.64
C ARG A 140 8.76 -12.01 8.78
N GLU A 141 9.07 -11.62 10.01
CA GLU A 141 8.74 -12.37 11.23
C GLU A 141 7.23 -12.64 11.26
N TYR A 142 6.41 -11.60 11.11
CA TYR A 142 4.96 -11.73 11.18
C TYR A 142 4.36 -12.65 10.12
N VAL A 143 4.82 -12.61 8.86
CA VAL A 143 4.27 -13.52 7.83
C VAL A 143 4.81 -14.95 7.96
N THR A 144 6.04 -15.15 8.45
CA THR A 144 6.65 -16.48 8.59
C THR A 144 6.34 -17.21 9.90
N ASP A 145 6.10 -16.50 11.00
CA ASP A 145 5.81 -17.07 12.32
C ASP A 145 4.47 -17.85 12.34
N PRO A 146 4.44 -19.18 12.54
CA PRO A 146 3.20 -19.93 12.65
C PRO A 146 2.28 -19.44 13.80
N ALA A 147 2.85 -18.88 14.87
CA ALA A 147 2.12 -18.33 16.01
C ALA A 147 1.62 -16.88 15.79
N ALA A 148 1.76 -16.33 14.58
CA ALA A 148 1.17 -15.03 14.21
C ALA A 148 -0.36 -15.07 14.02
N GLY A 149 -0.96 -16.25 13.97
CA GLY A 149 -2.40 -16.44 13.77
C GLY A 149 -2.81 -16.31 12.29
N PRO A 150 -4.13 -16.26 12.00
CA PRO A 150 -4.64 -16.09 10.64
C PRO A 150 -4.28 -14.71 10.09
N ARG A 151 -3.54 -14.70 8.98
CA ARG A 151 -2.99 -13.51 8.35
C ARG A 151 -3.08 -13.68 6.84
N ASP A 152 -4.15 -13.18 6.24
CA ASP A 152 -4.40 -13.35 4.81
C ASP A 152 -3.69 -12.29 3.98
N MET A 153 -3.54 -11.09 4.55
CA MET A 153 -3.04 -9.91 3.84
C MET A 153 -2.26 -8.98 4.78
N VAL A 154 -1.09 -8.49 4.33
CA VAL A 154 -0.33 -7.44 5.00
C VAL A 154 -0.06 -6.29 4.03
N HIS A 155 -0.71 -5.15 4.24
CA HIS A 155 -0.48 -3.94 3.46
C HIS A 155 0.91 -3.36 3.74
N LEU A 156 1.66 -3.08 2.67
CA LEU A 156 2.89 -2.28 2.72
C LEU A 156 2.65 -0.81 2.29
N ALA A 157 1.48 -0.56 1.68
CA ALA A 157 0.83 0.74 1.55
C ALA A 157 -0.69 0.58 1.70
N TYR A 158 -1.36 1.50 2.43
CA TYR A 158 -2.82 1.57 2.52
C TYR A 158 -3.32 3.02 2.54
N ILE A 159 -4.58 3.20 2.14
CA ILE A 159 -5.24 4.51 2.07
C ILE A 159 -5.83 4.86 3.45
N MET A 160 -5.16 5.77 4.16
CA MET A 160 -5.47 6.09 5.56
C MET A 160 -6.67 7.01 5.80
N TYR A 161 -7.31 7.51 4.74
CA TYR A 161 -8.46 8.43 4.80
C TYR A 161 -9.78 7.76 4.38
N VAL A 162 -9.80 6.42 4.27
CA VAL A 162 -11.03 5.67 3.96
C VAL A 162 -11.99 5.74 5.15
N PRO A 163 -13.28 6.04 4.95
CA PRO A 163 -14.28 6.02 6.02
C PRO A 163 -14.32 4.68 6.77
N GLY A 164 -14.58 4.71 8.07
CA GLY A 164 -14.67 3.52 8.92
C GLY A 164 -13.34 2.83 9.26
N LEU A 165 -12.23 3.11 8.55
CA LEU A 165 -10.91 2.53 8.85
C LEU A 165 -10.50 2.86 10.30
N ARG A 166 -10.19 1.83 11.08
CA ARG A 166 -9.60 1.90 12.42
C ARG A 166 -8.32 1.06 12.41
N VAL A 167 -7.25 1.61 12.98
CA VAL A 167 -5.94 0.94 13.00
C VAL A 167 -5.58 0.60 14.45
N GLU A 168 -5.47 -0.68 14.75
CA GLU A 168 -5.14 -1.17 16.08
C GLU A 168 -3.69 -1.65 16.13
N ARG A 169 -2.97 -1.30 17.21
CA ARG A 169 -1.64 -1.85 17.46
C ARG A 169 -1.76 -3.32 17.85
N THR A 170 -0.92 -4.18 17.27
CA THR A 170 -0.70 -5.51 17.85
C THR A 170 0.23 -5.42 19.06
N SER A 171 0.19 -6.42 19.94
CA SER A 171 0.91 -6.42 21.22
C SER A 171 2.17 -7.29 21.20
N GLY A 172 3.08 -7.03 22.15
CA GLY A 172 4.36 -7.75 22.26
C GLY A 172 5.36 -7.36 21.17
N ALA A 173 6.19 -8.30 20.71
CA ALA A 173 7.26 -8.06 19.73
C ALA A 173 6.79 -7.50 18.37
N ARG A 174 5.49 -7.50 18.09
CA ARG A 174 4.89 -7.15 16.81
C ARG A 174 4.52 -5.66 16.69
N GLU A 175 5.12 -4.75 17.47
CA GLU A 175 4.77 -3.31 17.51
C GLU A 175 4.75 -2.60 16.15
N ARG A 176 5.53 -3.10 15.18
CA ARG A 176 5.61 -2.58 13.80
C ARG A 176 4.55 -3.18 12.85
N ILE A 177 3.64 -3.99 13.37
CA ILE A 177 2.49 -4.56 12.69
C ILE A 177 1.21 -4.07 13.36
N VAL A 178 0.30 -3.55 12.55
CA VAL A 178 -1.01 -3.04 12.98
C VAL A 178 -2.13 -3.79 12.28
N ARG A 179 -3.26 -4.00 12.97
CA ARG A 179 -4.46 -4.59 12.39
C ARG A 179 -5.33 -3.51 11.75
N LEU A 180 -5.83 -3.76 10.54
CA LEU A 180 -6.69 -2.83 9.81
C LEU A 180 -8.15 -3.30 9.90
N LEU A 181 -8.92 -2.70 10.81
CA LEU A 181 -10.36 -2.92 10.89
C LEU A 181 -11.09 -1.91 10.00
N CYS A 182 -12.06 -2.37 9.20
CA CYS A 182 -12.76 -1.52 8.26
C CYS A 182 -14.12 -2.12 7.82
N THR A 183 -14.95 -1.32 7.16
CA THR A 183 -16.22 -1.79 6.57
C THR A 183 -16.00 -2.65 5.31
N PRO A 184 -16.96 -3.48 4.88
CA PRO A 184 -16.83 -4.27 3.65
C PRO A 184 -16.56 -3.42 2.39
N ASP A 185 -17.10 -2.20 2.33
CA ASP A 185 -16.93 -1.26 1.21
C ASP A 185 -15.62 -0.43 1.29
N SER A 186 -14.67 -0.86 2.12
CA SER A 186 -13.47 -0.10 2.43
C SER A 186 -12.39 -0.19 1.34
N VAL A 187 -12.30 0.88 0.54
CA VAL A 187 -11.30 1.04 -0.53
C VAL A 187 -9.90 1.35 0.03
N LEU A 188 -9.32 0.46 0.86
CA LEU A 188 -7.97 0.62 1.43
C LEU A 188 -6.85 0.66 0.38
N GLY A 189 -7.16 0.30 -0.87
CA GLY A 189 -6.24 0.34 -2.00
C GLY A 189 -5.31 -0.87 -2.09
N THR A 190 -4.75 -1.06 -3.28
CA THR A 190 -3.94 -2.21 -3.69
C THR A 190 -2.48 -1.85 -3.98
N THR A 191 -2.11 -0.59 -3.76
CA THR A 191 -0.83 0.03 -4.17
C THR A 191 0.43 -0.72 -3.74
N ALA A 192 0.44 -1.36 -2.56
CA ALA A 192 1.44 -2.37 -2.19
C ALA A 192 0.92 -3.30 -1.08
N TYR A 193 0.90 -4.61 -1.30
CA TYR A 193 0.51 -5.59 -0.28
C TYR A 193 1.20 -6.95 -0.46
N LEU A 194 1.37 -7.65 0.66
CA LEU A 194 1.62 -9.09 0.71
C LEU A 194 0.29 -9.81 0.84
N VAL A 195 0.16 -10.95 0.17
CA VAL A 195 -0.91 -11.93 0.37
C VAL A 195 -0.28 -13.30 0.65
N THR A 196 -0.81 -14.02 1.63
CA THR A 196 -0.33 -15.36 2.00
C THR A 196 -1.07 -16.46 1.25
N ARG A 197 -0.72 -17.73 1.47
CA ARG A 197 -1.45 -18.89 0.95
C ARG A 197 -2.97 -18.76 1.13
N SER A 198 -3.43 -18.53 2.36
CA SER A 198 -4.87 -18.52 2.68
C SER A 198 -5.58 -17.34 2.00
N GLY A 199 -4.96 -16.16 1.99
CA GLY A 199 -5.50 -14.99 1.28
C GLY A 199 -5.54 -15.17 -0.24
N LEU A 200 -4.52 -15.80 -0.81
CA LEU A 200 -4.40 -16.09 -2.25
C LEU A 200 -5.50 -17.04 -2.70
N ASP A 201 -5.63 -18.18 -2.03
CA ASP A 201 -6.63 -19.19 -2.39
C ASP A 201 -8.06 -18.69 -2.10
N ALA A 202 -8.28 -17.90 -1.05
CA ALA A 202 -9.58 -17.26 -0.78
C ALA A 202 -9.99 -16.25 -1.86
N LEU A 203 -9.08 -15.36 -2.29
CA LEU A 203 -9.34 -14.39 -3.37
C LEU A 203 -9.63 -15.09 -4.71
N LEU A 204 -8.89 -16.15 -5.03
CA LEU A 204 -9.09 -16.88 -6.28
C LEU A 204 -10.33 -17.78 -6.24
N ALA A 205 -10.70 -18.33 -5.08
CA ALA A 205 -11.97 -19.03 -4.90
C ALA A 205 -13.18 -18.09 -4.97
N GLU A 206 -13.08 -16.86 -4.43
CA GLU A 206 -14.11 -15.82 -4.58
C GLU A 206 -14.26 -15.40 -6.04
N HIS A 207 -13.14 -15.17 -6.74
CA HIS A 207 -13.14 -14.90 -8.18
C HIS A 207 -13.73 -16.05 -9.00
N ALA A 208 -13.39 -17.30 -8.69
CA ALA A 208 -13.94 -18.47 -9.40
C ALA A 208 -15.44 -18.66 -9.17
N ARG A 209 -15.97 -18.24 -8.00
CA ARG A 209 -17.41 -18.31 -7.67
C ARG A 209 -18.24 -17.15 -8.24
N HIS A 210 -17.68 -15.94 -8.30
CA HIS A 210 -18.45 -14.72 -8.58
C HIS A 210 -17.91 -13.87 -9.74
N GLY A 211 -16.65 -14.01 -10.13
CA GLY A 211 -15.99 -13.17 -11.13
C GLY A 211 -16.07 -11.67 -10.81
N TYR A 212 -15.97 -10.85 -11.85
CA TYR A 212 -16.32 -9.42 -11.77
C TYR A 212 -17.80 -9.23 -12.16
N SER A 213 -18.71 -9.45 -11.21
CA SER A 213 -20.16 -9.46 -11.46
C SER A 213 -20.95 -8.30 -10.85
N HIS A 214 -20.38 -7.58 -9.88
CA HIS A 214 -21.10 -6.60 -9.05
C HIS A 214 -20.52 -5.17 -9.08
N GLY A 215 -19.50 -4.90 -9.92
CA GLY A 215 -18.75 -3.64 -9.88
C GLY A 215 -17.77 -3.54 -8.71
N ASP A 216 -17.60 -4.63 -7.95
CA ASP A 216 -16.74 -4.74 -6.78
C ASP A 216 -15.27 -4.42 -7.11
N ALA A 217 -14.75 -3.33 -6.53
CA ALA A 217 -13.33 -3.06 -6.53
C ALA A 217 -12.59 -4.12 -5.70
N ILE A 218 -11.44 -4.59 -6.18
CA ILE A 218 -10.66 -5.64 -5.52
C ILE A 218 -10.28 -5.34 -4.04
N PRO A 219 -10.08 -4.08 -3.56
CA PRO A 219 -9.92 -3.80 -2.13
C PRO A 219 -11.14 -4.13 -1.26
N ASN A 220 -12.35 -4.00 -1.82
CA ASN A 220 -13.63 -4.28 -1.13
C ASN A 220 -13.85 -5.79 -1.03
N VAL A 221 -13.51 -6.54 -2.08
CA VAL A 221 -13.50 -8.01 -2.05
C VAL A 221 -12.54 -8.50 -0.97
N MET A 222 -11.32 -7.96 -0.92
CA MET A 222 -10.36 -8.22 0.16
C MET A 222 -10.87 -7.78 1.55
N ALA A 223 -11.71 -6.74 1.65
CA ALA A 223 -12.28 -6.28 2.93
C ALA A 223 -13.40 -7.20 3.44
N ARG A 224 -14.25 -7.69 2.52
CA ARG A 224 -15.29 -8.69 2.80
C ARG A 224 -14.71 -10.04 3.19
N LEU A 225 -13.61 -10.47 2.55
CA LEU A 225 -12.95 -11.75 2.85
C LEU A 225 -12.10 -11.71 4.12
N PHE A 226 -11.42 -10.59 4.42
CA PHE A 226 -10.39 -10.51 5.47
C PHE A 226 -10.70 -9.42 6.53
N PRO A 227 -11.86 -9.45 7.22
CA PRO A 227 -12.24 -8.41 8.18
C PRO A 227 -11.36 -8.39 9.44
N GLU A 228 -10.89 -9.55 9.90
CA GLU A 228 -10.10 -9.70 11.14
C GLU A 228 -8.63 -10.07 10.90
N SER A 229 -8.31 -10.56 9.70
CA SER A 229 -7.01 -11.15 9.30
C SER A 229 -6.18 -10.28 8.35
N ARG A 230 -6.57 -9.00 8.21
CA ARG A 230 -5.88 -7.97 7.42
C ARG A 230 -5.04 -7.06 8.32
N TYR A 231 -3.77 -6.94 7.97
CA TYR A 231 -2.77 -6.18 8.73
C TYR A 231 -2.03 -5.17 7.84
N ALA A 232 -1.18 -4.35 8.44
CA ALA A 232 -0.24 -3.49 7.74
C ALA A 232 1.08 -3.35 8.50
N ALA A 233 2.13 -3.01 7.77
CA ALA A 233 3.38 -2.51 8.33
C ALA A 233 3.22 -1.05 8.84
N SER A 234 3.86 -0.76 9.96
CA SER A 234 3.83 0.55 10.65
C SER A 234 5.23 0.90 11.17
N PRO A 235 5.92 1.93 10.63
CA PRO A 235 5.49 2.78 9.52
C PRO A 235 5.34 2.03 8.20
N MET A 236 4.43 2.46 7.33
CA MET A 236 4.31 1.92 5.97
C MET A 236 5.65 2.04 5.20
N PRO A 237 6.19 0.95 4.61
CA PRO A 237 7.33 0.96 3.70
C PRO A 237 7.12 1.78 2.43
N PHE A 238 5.91 1.72 1.87
CA PHE A 238 5.54 2.38 0.62
C PHE A 238 4.32 3.27 0.84
N HIS A 239 4.15 4.25 -0.04
CA HIS A 239 2.92 5.04 -0.13
C HIS A 239 2.57 5.26 -1.59
N ARG A 240 1.33 5.70 -1.87
CA ARG A 240 1.02 6.23 -3.19
C ARG A 240 1.84 7.51 -3.42
N ALA A 241 2.43 7.65 -4.59
CA ALA A 241 3.22 8.81 -4.96
C ALA A 241 2.35 10.07 -5.10
N ALA A 242 2.76 11.16 -4.46
CA ALA A 242 2.15 12.46 -4.68
C ALA A 242 2.30 12.89 -6.16
N GLY A 243 1.19 13.34 -6.77
CA GLY A 243 1.15 13.78 -8.16
C GLY A 243 0.88 12.69 -9.21
N ILE A 244 0.96 11.39 -8.88
CA ILE A 244 0.58 10.32 -9.82
C ILE A 244 -0.95 10.14 -9.83
N LYS A 245 -1.57 10.61 -10.91
CA LYS A 245 -3.02 10.57 -11.13
C LYS A 245 -3.59 9.15 -10.98
N SER A 246 -4.75 9.05 -10.37
CA SER A 246 -5.47 7.80 -10.17
C SER A 246 -6.13 7.34 -11.46
N LEU A 247 -5.88 6.08 -11.85
CA LEU A 247 -6.62 5.45 -12.93
C LEU A 247 -8.10 5.26 -12.52
N VAL A 248 -8.39 4.87 -11.28
CA VAL A 248 -9.77 4.63 -10.84
C VAL A 248 -10.51 5.92 -10.48
N ASN A 249 -9.89 6.84 -9.74
CA ASN A 249 -10.60 7.87 -8.96
C ASN A 249 -10.05 9.30 -9.18
N ALA A 250 -9.92 9.75 -10.43
CA ALA A 250 -9.23 10.99 -10.79
C ALA A 250 -9.75 12.27 -10.10
N GLN A 251 -11.02 12.30 -9.69
CA GLN A 251 -11.65 13.44 -9.00
C GLN A 251 -10.92 13.84 -7.70
N LEU A 252 -10.27 12.89 -7.01
CA LEU A 252 -9.58 13.14 -5.74
C LEU A 252 -8.08 13.47 -5.92
N ASP A 253 -7.55 13.58 -7.14
CA ASP A 253 -6.10 13.63 -7.36
C ASP A 253 -5.43 14.91 -6.83
N ASN A 254 -6.12 16.06 -6.87
CA ASN A 254 -5.63 17.29 -6.24
C ASN A 254 -5.53 17.16 -4.72
N LEU A 255 -6.52 16.53 -4.08
CA LEU A 255 -6.51 16.24 -2.66
C LEU A 255 -5.39 15.22 -2.32
N ARG A 256 -5.27 14.15 -3.11
CA ARG A 256 -4.20 13.14 -2.96
C ARG A 256 -2.80 13.71 -3.09
N ALA A 257 -2.59 14.66 -4.00
CA ALA A 257 -1.30 15.34 -4.14
C ALA A 257 -0.86 16.06 -2.86
N ILE A 258 -1.80 16.45 -1.99
CA ILE A 258 -1.54 17.00 -0.65
C ILE A 258 -1.48 15.88 0.40
N LEU A 259 -2.46 14.98 0.44
CA LEU A 259 -2.55 13.92 1.45
C LEU A 259 -1.37 12.92 1.41
N PHE A 260 -0.74 12.73 0.26
CA PHE A 260 0.45 11.88 0.09
C PHE A 260 1.77 12.68 0.11
N LEU A 261 1.78 13.95 0.54
CA LEU A 261 3.03 14.63 0.91
C LEU A 261 3.64 13.93 2.14
N PRO A 262 4.96 13.67 2.18
CA PRO A 262 5.61 12.98 3.29
C PRO A 262 5.26 13.53 4.66
N THR A 263 5.28 14.85 4.86
CA THR A 263 4.93 15.48 6.14
C THR A 263 3.48 15.21 6.56
N PHE A 264 2.53 15.22 5.62
CA PHE A 264 1.12 15.01 5.93
C PHE A 264 0.85 13.54 6.25
N TYR A 265 1.22 12.62 5.34
CA TYR A 265 0.86 11.22 5.50
C TYR A 265 1.58 10.60 6.72
N THR A 266 2.84 10.96 6.97
CA THR A 266 3.58 10.42 8.13
C THR A 266 3.04 10.91 9.47
N ALA A 267 2.45 12.11 9.52
CA ALA A 267 1.75 12.63 10.70
C ALA A 267 0.37 11.97 10.86
N TRP A 268 -0.39 11.83 9.78
CA TRP A 268 -1.71 11.17 9.79
C TRP A 268 -1.61 9.70 10.23
N GLU A 269 -0.63 8.96 9.72
CA GLU A 269 -0.37 7.57 10.12
C GLU A 269 -0.07 7.46 11.62
N ARG A 270 0.78 8.34 12.16
CA ARG A 270 1.09 8.41 13.60
C ARG A 270 -0.14 8.71 14.44
N LEU A 271 -1.03 9.57 13.96
CA LEU A 271 -2.24 9.94 14.68
C LEU A 271 -3.29 8.82 14.66
N LEU A 272 -3.43 8.12 13.53
CA LEU A 272 -4.34 6.99 13.39
C LEU A 272 -3.87 5.78 14.24
N VAL A 273 -2.60 5.37 14.10
CA VAL A 273 -1.94 4.31 14.92
C VAL A 273 -1.76 4.73 16.39
N GLY A 274 -1.71 6.03 16.67
CA GLY A 274 -1.55 6.59 18.01
C GLY A 274 -2.84 6.68 18.81
N SER A 275 -3.95 7.05 18.16
CA SER A 275 -5.25 7.20 18.81
C SER A 275 -6.07 5.90 18.85
N GLY A 276 -5.87 5.00 17.87
CA GLY A 276 -6.70 3.79 17.74
C GLY A 276 -8.18 4.09 17.44
N LEU A 277 -8.50 5.33 17.06
CA LEU A 277 -9.84 5.76 16.65
C LEU A 277 -10.10 5.39 15.18
N SER A 278 -11.37 5.23 14.80
CA SER A 278 -11.73 5.14 13.39
C SER A 278 -11.64 6.51 12.72
N THR A 279 -11.36 6.55 11.41
CA THR A 279 -11.38 7.78 10.59
C THR A 279 -12.69 8.54 10.71
N SER A 280 -13.82 7.83 10.83
CA SER A 280 -15.16 8.40 11.04
C SER A 280 -15.35 9.12 12.37
N VAL A 281 -14.47 8.90 13.36
CA VAL A 281 -14.42 9.67 14.62
C VAL A 281 -13.28 10.68 14.60
N LEU A 282 -12.09 10.24 14.17
CA LEU A 282 -10.87 11.04 14.18
C LEU A 282 -10.97 12.28 13.26
N PHE A 283 -11.50 12.14 12.04
CA PHE A 283 -11.60 13.26 11.11
C PHE A 283 -12.63 14.31 11.58
N PRO A 284 -13.86 13.98 11.99
CA PRO A 284 -14.76 14.95 12.61
C PRO A 284 -14.22 15.56 13.90
N ALA A 285 -13.53 14.79 14.76
CA ALA A 285 -12.92 15.32 15.99
C ALA A 285 -11.82 16.35 15.70
N LEU A 286 -11.00 16.13 14.66
CA LEU A 286 -10.02 17.11 14.19
C LEU A 286 -10.69 18.35 13.61
N VAL A 287 -11.70 18.19 12.73
CA VAL A 287 -12.45 19.32 12.15
C VAL A 287 -13.13 20.15 13.24
N GLY A 288 -13.73 19.51 14.23
CA GLY A 288 -14.29 20.17 15.42
C GLY A 288 -13.23 20.90 16.24
N SER A 289 -12.07 20.28 16.48
CA SER A 289 -10.95 20.91 17.20
C SER A 289 -10.39 22.14 16.47
N PHE A 290 -10.25 22.06 15.14
CA PHE A 290 -9.86 23.19 14.30
C PHE A 290 -10.92 24.30 14.30
N ALA A 291 -12.21 23.96 14.24
CA ALA A 291 -13.29 24.94 14.31
C ALA A 291 -13.33 25.66 15.68
N VAL A 292 -13.22 24.93 16.79
CA VAL A 292 -13.17 25.50 18.15
C VAL A 292 -11.94 26.39 18.33
N THR A 293 -10.75 25.90 17.95
CA THR A 293 -9.52 26.71 17.98
C THR A 293 -9.68 27.97 17.13
N ALA A 294 -10.22 27.86 15.92
CA ALA A 294 -10.34 28.99 15.01
C ALA A 294 -11.38 30.04 15.48
N VAL A 295 -12.48 29.61 16.09
CA VAL A 295 -13.45 30.51 16.75
C VAL A 295 -12.79 31.20 17.95
N ALA A 296 -12.03 30.48 18.78
CA ALA A 296 -11.32 31.05 19.92
C ALA A 296 -10.25 32.08 19.50
N SER A 297 -9.43 31.76 18.48
CA SER A 297 -8.45 32.69 17.89
C SER A 297 -9.10 33.94 17.31
N THR A 298 -10.22 33.79 16.60
CA THR A 298 -10.96 34.92 16.01
C THR A 298 -11.60 35.79 17.10
N GLY A 299 -12.19 35.17 18.13
CA GLY A 299 -12.73 35.87 19.30
C GLY A 299 -11.65 36.61 20.09
N SER A 300 -10.46 36.02 20.25
CA SER A 300 -9.30 36.66 20.88
C SER A 300 -8.85 37.90 20.09
N LEU A 301 -8.81 37.85 18.76
CA LEU A 301 -8.50 39.02 17.94
C LEU A 301 -9.59 40.09 18.05
N VAL A 302 -10.88 39.73 18.00
CA VAL A 302 -11.98 40.69 18.14
C VAL A 302 -11.93 41.39 19.50
N SER A 303 -11.71 40.65 20.59
CA SER A 303 -11.54 41.23 21.93
C SER A 303 -10.32 42.14 22.03
N ALA A 304 -9.20 41.77 21.41
CA ALA A 304 -7.98 42.58 21.39
C ALA A 304 -8.18 43.91 20.62
N LEU A 305 -8.83 43.87 19.45
CA LEU A 305 -9.17 45.06 18.67
C LEU A 305 -10.19 45.96 19.39
N LEU A 306 -11.16 45.37 20.10
CA LEU A 306 -12.11 46.12 20.94
C LEU A 306 -11.48 46.71 22.20
N ALA A 307 -10.33 46.20 22.64
CA ALA A 307 -9.55 46.75 23.74
C ALA A 307 -8.65 47.90 23.27
N GLU A 308 -7.90 47.70 22.18
CA GLU A 308 -7.15 48.76 21.49
C GLU A 308 -8.06 49.96 21.14
N ALA A 309 -9.25 49.70 20.58
CA ALA A 309 -10.23 50.74 20.23
C ALA A 309 -10.83 51.48 21.45
N ARG A 310 -10.62 50.98 22.67
CA ARG A 310 -10.97 51.66 23.94
C ARG A 310 -9.77 52.36 24.59
N GLY A 311 -8.59 52.32 23.95
CA GLY A 311 -7.35 52.91 24.47
C GLY A 311 -6.61 52.02 25.48
N GLU A 312 -6.93 50.73 25.55
CA GLU A 312 -6.16 49.75 26.32
C GLU A 312 -4.89 49.37 25.54
N ASP A 313 -3.75 49.18 26.23
CA ASP A 313 -2.48 48.77 25.60
C ASP A 313 -2.46 47.25 25.39
N VAL A 314 -2.48 46.80 24.13
CA VAL A 314 -2.73 45.39 23.76
C VAL A 314 -1.80 44.92 22.65
N ASN A 315 -1.10 43.81 22.91
CA ASN A 315 -0.26 43.16 21.90
C ASN A 315 -1.08 42.35 20.89
N LEU A 316 -1.47 42.99 19.78
CA LEU A 316 -2.20 42.37 18.66
C LEU A 316 -1.45 41.24 17.94
N LEU A 317 -0.11 41.14 18.08
CA LEU A 317 0.72 40.28 17.22
C LEU A 317 0.28 38.80 17.28
N LEU A 318 0.06 38.29 18.49
CA LEU A 318 -0.31 36.89 18.71
C LEU A 318 -1.78 36.59 18.30
N PRO A 319 -2.79 37.39 18.70
CA PRO A 319 -4.16 37.24 18.17
C PRO A 319 -4.24 37.33 16.64
N ALA A 320 -3.54 38.29 16.02
CA ALA A 320 -3.56 38.47 14.56
C ALA A 320 -2.89 37.30 13.82
N ALA A 321 -1.74 36.83 14.29
CA ALA A 321 -1.07 35.66 13.73
C ALA A 321 -1.92 34.38 13.88
N SER A 322 -2.62 34.23 15.01
CA SER A 322 -3.54 33.11 15.24
C SER A 322 -4.76 33.18 14.30
N ALA A 323 -5.38 34.35 14.16
CA ALA A 323 -6.51 34.59 13.26
C ALA A 323 -6.16 34.35 11.78
N LEU A 324 -4.96 34.72 11.34
CA LEU A 324 -4.46 34.49 9.98
C LEU A 324 -4.40 33.00 9.59
N ILE A 325 -4.23 32.10 10.57
CA ILE A 325 -4.24 30.63 10.36
C ILE A 325 -5.66 30.06 10.55
N ALA A 326 -6.40 30.60 11.50
CA ALA A 326 -7.77 30.21 11.85
C ALA A 326 -8.80 30.48 10.74
N ILE A 327 -8.81 31.70 10.19
CA ILE A 327 -9.87 32.15 9.26
C ILE A 327 -9.87 31.36 7.94
N PRO A 328 -8.73 31.09 7.27
CA PRO A 328 -8.70 30.21 6.11
C PRO A 328 -9.20 28.79 6.41
N SER A 329 -8.91 28.28 7.62
CA SER A 329 -9.37 26.96 8.06
C SER A 329 -10.89 26.91 8.20
N LEU A 330 -11.52 27.95 8.77
CA LEU A 330 -12.98 28.07 8.83
C LEU A 330 -13.62 28.19 7.44
N ILE A 331 -13.00 28.94 6.50
CA ILE A 331 -13.48 29.05 5.12
C ILE A 331 -13.47 27.69 4.43
N VAL A 332 -12.40 26.90 4.59
CA VAL A 332 -12.30 25.54 4.03
C VAL A 332 -13.34 24.59 4.65
N ILE A 333 -13.53 24.62 5.97
CA ILE A 333 -14.55 23.80 6.67
C ILE A 333 -15.96 24.17 6.19
N PHE A 334 -16.28 25.47 6.11
CA PHE A 334 -17.59 25.97 5.69
C PHE A 334 -17.89 25.67 4.21
N TYR A 335 -16.88 25.77 3.33
CA TYR A 335 -17.01 25.39 1.93
C TYR A 335 -17.18 23.88 1.77
N GLY A 336 -16.41 23.07 2.52
CA GLY A 336 -16.55 21.62 2.55
C GLY A 336 -17.92 21.16 3.04
N ALA A 337 -18.46 21.78 4.09
CA ALA A 337 -19.80 21.53 4.61
C ALA A 337 -20.94 21.98 3.65
N ARG A 338 -20.60 22.70 2.58
CA ARG A 338 -21.52 23.11 1.50
C ARG A 338 -21.20 22.47 0.15
N ALA A 339 -20.21 21.58 0.08
CA ALA A 339 -19.96 20.78 -1.11
C ALA A 339 -21.18 19.86 -1.36
N PRO A 340 -21.66 19.73 -2.61
CA PRO A 340 -22.73 18.78 -2.91
C PRO A 340 -22.27 17.37 -2.56
N THR A 341 -23.16 16.58 -1.95
CA THR A 341 -22.92 15.15 -1.74
C THR A 341 -22.62 14.46 -3.07
N PRO A 342 -21.71 13.48 -3.12
CA PRO A 342 -21.54 12.64 -4.30
C PRO A 342 -22.90 12.03 -4.69
N PRO A 343 -23.24 11.98 -5.98
CA PRO A 343 -24.44 11.27 -6.40
C PRO A 343 -24.32 9.80 -5.98
N GLU A 344 -25.40 9.23 -5.46
CA GLU A 344 -25.43 7.79 -5.12
C GLU A 344 -25.03 6.95 -6.34
N PRO A 345 -24.30 5.84 -6.14
CA PRO A 345 -23.96 4.92 -7.23
C PRO A 345 -25.25 4.39 -7.85
N ARG A 346 -25.60 4.90 -9.05
CA ARG A 346 -26.81 4.50 -9.76
C ARG A 346 -26.73 3.02 -10.11
N THR A 347 -27.46 2.19 -9.36
CA THR A 347 -27.77 0.82 -9.76
C THR A 347 -28.33 0.85 -11.19
N PRO A 348 -27.72 0.16 -12.17
CA PRO A 348 -28.15 0.25 -13.56
C PRO A 348 -29.57 -0.31 -13.69
N ALA A 349 -30.51 0.53 -14.15
CA ALA A 349 -31.95 0.23 -14.16
C ALA A 349 -32.39 -0.89 -15.13
N HIS A 350 -31.45 -1.58 -15.77
CA HIS A 350 -31.67 -2.61 -16.79
C HIS A 350 -31.35 -4.03 -16.29
N LEU A 351 -31.88 -4.40 -15.13
CA LEU A 351 -32.00 -5.80 -14.71
C LEU A 351 -33.27 -6.06 -13.87
N ARG A 352 -34.35 -5.33 -14.17
CA ARG A 352 -35.70 -5.66 -13.67
C ARG A 352 -36.22 -6.87 -14.45
N VAL A 353 -35.82 -8.07 -14.03
CA VAL A 353 -36.37 -9.32 -14.55
C VAL A 353 -37.84 -9.39 -14.14
N GLU A 354 -38.74 -9.24 -15.11
CA GLU A 354 -40.17 -9.45 -14.91
C GLU A 354 -40.43 -10.95 -14.80
N THR A 355 -40.51 -11.47 -13.58
CA THR A 355 -40.86 -12.87 -13.32
C THR A 355 -42.33 -13.11 -13.69
N PRO A 356 -42.65 -13.98 -14.66
CA PRO A 356 -44.04 -14.28 -14.98
C PRO A 356 -44.70 -15.08 -13.84
N CYS A 357 -45.86 -14.64 -13.38
CA CYS A 357 -46.64 -15.40 -12.40
C CYS A 357 -47.34 -16.59 -13.08
N THR A 358 -46.88 -17.82 -12.80
CA THR A 358 -47.62 -19.05 -13.12
C THR A 358 -47.70 -19.98 -11.92
N HIS A 359 -48.92 -20.43 -11.60
CA HIS A 359 -49.21 -21.34 -10.49
C HIS A 359 -48.83 -22.80 -10.77
N THR A 360 -48.50 -23.52 -9.68
CA THR A 360 -48.74 -24.96 -9.46
C THR A 360 -48.38 -25.98 -10.57
N SER A 361 -47.26 -26.70 -10.37
CA SER A 361 -47.31 -28.18 -10.34
C SER A 361 -46.08 -28.82 -9.68
N THR A 362 -46.33 -29.99 -9.09
CA THR A 362 -45.51 -30.99 -8.39
C THR A 362 -44.01 -31.11 -8.78
N PRO A 363 -43.08 -31.34 -7.82
CA PRO A 363 -41.65 -31.50 -8.11
C PRO A 363 -41.29 -32.90 -8.69
N PRO A 364 -40.42 -32.97 -9.73
CA PRO A 364 -39.83 -34.23 -10.21
C PRO A 364 -38.67 -34.71 -9.31
N SER A 365 -38.22 -35.96 -9.51
CA SER A 365 -37.37 -36.70 -8.57
C SER A 365 -35.85 -36.56 -8.80
N LYS A 366 -35.06 -36.96 -7.77
CA LYS A 366 -33.60 -36.78 -7.65
C LYS A 366 -32.74 -37.62 -8.63
N ARG A 367 -32.97 -37.59 -9.95
CA ARG A 367 -32.20 -38.42 -10.90
C ARG A 367 -31.81 -37.81 -12.26
N GLN A 368 -31.92 -36.50 -12.45
CA GLN A 368 -31.54 -35.82 -13.72
C GLN A 368 -30.48 -34.71 -13.60
N HIS A 369 -29.66 -34.74 -12.54
CA HIS A 369 -28.64 -33.71 -12.29
C HIS A 369 -27.20 -34.07 -12.76
N ALA A 370 -27.00 -35.23 -13.40
CA ALA A 370 -25.68 -35.77 -13.71
C ALA A 370 -25.06 -35.27 -15.03
N ASP A 371 -25.84 -35.20 -16.11
CA ASP A 371 -25.29 -35.08 -17.48
C ASP A 371 -25.16 -33.64 -18.01
N ALA A 372 -25.60 -32.63 -17.26
CA ALA A 372 -25.63 -31.23 -17.70
C ALA A 372 -24.30 -30.47 -17.55
N LEU A 373 -23.34 -30.98 -16.77
CA LEU A 373 -22.09 -30.28 -16.43
C LEU A 373 -20.88 -30.61 -17.32
N ALA A 374 -21.05 -31.47 -18.32
CA ALA A 374 -19.92 -32.05 -19.09
C ALA A 374 -19.46 -31.25 -20.33
N ARG A 375 -20.10 -30.12 -20.69
CA ARG A 375 -19.82 -29.39 -21.95
C ARG A 375 -19.82 -27.86 -21.80
N ALA A 376 -18.77 -27.34 -21.14
CA ALA A 376 -18.45 -25.91 -21.11
C ALA A 376 -16.92 -25.67 -21.08
N THR A 377 -16.17 -26.31 -22.00
CA THR A 377 -14.71 -26.12 -22.11
C THR A 377 -14.38 -24.74 -22.68
N TRP A 378 -13.96 -23.81 -21.82
CA TRP A 378 -13.44 -22.50 -22.22
C TRP A 378 -12.05 -22.63 -22.85
N THR A 379 -11.83 -21.93 -23.96
CA THR A 379 -10.56 -21.98 -24.71
C THR A 379 -9.71 -20.75 -24.39
N PRO A 380 -8.48 -20.89 -23.87
CA PRO A 380 -7.62 -19.75 -23.62
C PRO A 380 -7.12 -19.10 -24.93
N PRO A 381 -6.83 -17.78 -24.94
CA PRO A 381 -6.27 -17.11 -26.09
C PRO A 381 -4.87 -17.66 -26.43
N ARG A 382 -4.56 -17.78 -27.73
CA ARG A 382 -3.24 -18.22 -28.19
C ARG A 382 -2.18 -17.13 -27.90
N PRO A 383 -0.99 -17.49 -27.42
CA PRO A 383 0.13 -16.56 -27.40
C PRO A 383 0.53 -16.17 -28.84
N LEU A 384 0.91 -14.91 -29.04
CA LEU A 384 1.39 -14.42 -30.33
C LEU A 384 2.66 -15.18 -30.76
N SER A 385 2.71 -15.54 -32.04
CA SER A 385 3.80 -16.33 -32.61
C SER A 385 5.13 -15.58 -32.61
N ARG A 386 6.21 -16.26 -32.23
CA ARG A 386 7.59 -15.81 -32.52
C ARG A 386 7.71 -15.50 -34.01
N GLN A 387 8.17 -14.29 -34.36
CA GLN A 387 8.68 -14.03 -35.71
C GLN A 387 10.12 -14.54 -35.81
N ASP A 388 10.39 -15.37 -36.82
CA ASP A 388 11.73 -15.86 -37.13
C ASP A 388 12.59 -14.76 -37.78
N SER A 389 13.62 -14.29 -37.08
CA SER A 389 14.61 -13.34 -37.59
C SER A 389 15.90 -14.04 -38.07
N ARG A 390 15.76 -15.14 -38.84
CA ARG A 390 16.90 -15.84 -39.45
C ARG A 390 17.37 -15.21 -40.77
N SER A 391 18.24 -14.19 -40.71
CA SER A 391 19.17 -13.94 -41.83
C SER A 391 20.42 -13.12 -41.45
N ARG A 392 21.54 -13.82 -41.19
CA ARG A 392 22.84 -13.55 -41.85
C ARG A 392 23.86 -14.63 -41.54
N GLN A 393 24.50 -15.16 -42.59
CA GLN A 393 25.65 -16.04 -42.48
C GLN A 393 26.93 -15.20 -42.36
N SER A 394 27.90 -15.66 -41.56
CA SER A 394 29.21 -16.15 -42.07
C SER A 394 30.33 -16.09 -41.01
N ARG A 395 31.43 -16.81 -41.30
CA ARG A 395 32.78 -16.71 -40.67
C ARG A 395 32.93 -17.14 -39.19
N ARG A 396 33.15 -18.44 -39.00
CA ARG A 396 34.22 -18.91 -38.08
C ARG A 396 35.59 -18.45 -38.62
N PRO A 397 36.62 -18.29 -37.77
CA PRO A 397 37.63 -19.35 -37.62
C PRO A 397 38.00 -19.60 -36.13
N PRO A 398 39.21 -20.04 -35.73
CA PRO A 398 39.40 -21.39 -35.18
C PRO A 398 39.79 -21.43 -33.68
N PRO A 399 39.73 -22.60 -33.02
CA PRO A 399 40.10 -22.74 -31.62
C PRO A 399 41.63 -22.65 -31.41
N ARG A 400 42.07 -22.02 -30.31
CA ARG A 400 43.44 -22.14 -29.80
C ARG A 400 43.51 -23.19 -28.68
N ARG A 401 44.63 -23.92 -28.65
CA ARG A 401 44.92 -25.00 -27.68
C ARG A 401 45.30 -24.45 -26.30
N ALA A 402 45.16 -25.31 -25.30
CA ALA A 402 45.65 -25.09 -23.94
C ALA A 402 47.19 -25.02 -23.84
N SER A 403 47.67 -24.37 -22.77
CA SER A 403 49.06 -24.41 -22.31
C SER A 403 49.09 -24.74 -20.80
N ARG A 404 49.83 -25.80 -20.42
CA ARG A 404 50.04 -26.20 -19.02
C ARG A 404 51.21 -25.42 -18.39
N SER A 405 51.03 -25.00 -17.15
CA SER A 405 52.05 -24.75 -16.12
C SER A 405 51.35 -24.96 -14.77
N ARG A 406 51.74 -25.81 -13.80
CA ARG A 406 52.89 -26.69 -13.51
C ARG A 406 54.03 -26.09 -12.67
N ARG A 407 53.95 -26.40 -11.36
CA ARG A 407 54.94 -26.38 -10.26
C ARG A 407 55.24 -25.05 -9.56
N GLY A 408 55.53 -25.19 -8.26
CA GLY A 408 55.72 -24.13 -7.28
C GLY A 408 55.47 -24.67 -5.85
N ASP A 409 56.10 -25.80 -5.51
CA ASP A 409 55.88 -26.56 -4.28
C ASP A 409 56.87 -26.14 -3.17
N HIS A 410 56.39 -25.98 -1.92
CA HIS A 410 57.11 -25.85 -0.64
C HIS A 410 56.03 -25.88 0.49
N GLU A 411 56.02 -26.63 1.60
CA GLU A 411 57.06 -27.22 2.50
C GLU A 411 58.01 -26.19 3.15
N GLU A 412 58.21 -26.09 4.48
CA GLU A 412 57.49 -26.55 5.71
C GLU A 412 58.10 -25.74 6.92
N ALA A 413 57.86 -25.89 8.24
CA ALA A 413 57.19 -26.89 9.08
C ALA A 413 56.70 -26.33 10.44
N ALA A 414 55.83 -27.10 11.14
CA ALA A 414 55.63 -27.15 12.61
C ALA A 414 55.13 -25.87 13.38
N GLY A 415 54.53 -25.96 14.58
CA GLY A 415 54.06 -27.14 15.33
C GLY A 415 53.63 -26.82 16.79
N GLY A 416 52.93 -27.76 17.44
CA GLY A 416 52.50 -27.69 18.85
C GLY A 416 51.19 -26.89 19.11
N GLY A 417 50.18 -27.37 19.86
CA GLY A 417 49.96 -28.68 20.48
C GLY A 417 49.96 -28.67 22.01
N CYS A 418 48.79 -28.84 22.64
CA CYS A 418 48.63 -29.37 24.01
C CYS A 418 47.16 -29.77 24.29
N GLU A 419 46.93 -30.68 25.24
CA GLU A 419 45.62 -31.30 25.55
C GLU A 419 45.12 -30.99 26.98
N SER A 420 43.80 -30.97 27.18
CA SER A 420 43.03 -31.36 28.40
C SER A 420 41.56 -30.93 28.18
N LEU A 421 40.48 -31.72 28.26
CA LEU A 421 40.14 -33.00 28.91
C LEU A 421 39.76 -32.90 30.41
N LEU A 422 38.45 -32.87 30.68
CA LEU A 422 37.63 -33.19 31.89
C LEU A 422 36.28 -32.42 31.74
N VAL A 423 35.07 -32.99 31.70
CA VAL A 423 34.38 -33.94 32.63
C VAL A 423 34.24 -33.31 34.02
N SER A 424 33.05 -33.00 34.55
CA SER A 424 31.89 -33.89 34.67
C SER A 424 30.52 -33.19 34.79
N ARG A 425 29.46 -33.99 34.97
CA ARG A 425 28.08 -33.59 35.30
C ARG A 425 27.99 -32.92 36.68
N ASN A 426 26.94 -32.13 36.90
CA ASN A 426 25.99 -32.49 37.97
C ASN A 426 24.57 -31.93 37.75
N SER A 427 23.60 -32.63 38.33
CA SER A 427 22.16 -32.36 38.24
C SER A 427 21.57 -32.16 39.63
N ALA A 428 20.63 -31.23 39.80
CA ALA A 428 19.75 -31.19 40.98
C ALA A 428 18.40 -30.54 40.65
N CYS A 429 17.34 -30.99 41.32
CA CYS A 429 15.98 -30.48 41.18
C CYS A 429 15.62 -29.49 42.30
N GLY A 430 14.63 -28.63 42.04
CA GLY A 430 13.99 -27.79 43.06
C GLY A 430 13.41 -26.52 42.42
N GLY A 431 12.19 -26.07 42.75
CA GLY A 431 11.20 -26.65 43.64
C GLY A 431 10.09 -25.60 43.87
N CYS A 432 8.82 -25.97 43.71
CA CYS A 432 7.73 -25.00 43.74
C CYS A 432 7.50 -24.42 45.15
N GLN A 433 7.27 -23.10 45.24
CA GLN A 433 6.25 -22.56 46.15
C GLN A 433 5.77 -21.15 45.76
N ARG A 434 4.55 -20.85 46.19
CA ARG A 434 3.72 -19.67 45.86
C ARG A 434 2.59 -19.65 46.90
N PRO A 435 2.03 -18.49 47.28
CA PRO A 435 2.65 -17.21 47.62
C PRO A 435 2.38 -16.87 49.11
N SER A 436 2.47 -15.59 49.47
CA SER A 436 1.72 -14.98 50.58
C SER A 436 1.17 -13.64 50.11
#